data_AF-A0A7N0VN95-F1
#
_entry.id   AF-A0A7N0VN95-F1
#
_cell.length_a   1.000
_cell.length_b   1.000
_cell.length_c   1.000
_cell.angle_alpha   90.00
_cell.angle_beta   90.00
_cell.angle_gamma   90.00
#
_symmetry.space_group_name_H-M   'P 1'
#
loop_
_entity.id
_entity.type
_entity.pdbx_description
1 polymer ?
#
loop_
_entity_poly.entity_id
_entity_poly.type
_entity_poly.pdbx_seq_one_letter_code
_entity_poly.pdbx_strand_id
1 'polypeptide(L)'
;MSTTELNPTPPNFELSKGVNGLDKVLLRQVQGSSAEIYLHGGHVTSWKNEHGEELLFLSSKAIFKPPKAIRLSYICGSSCLQE
;
A
#
# COMPACT_ATOMS: atom_id res chain seq x y z
N MET A 1 -3.29 42.94 -3.97
CA MET A 1 -2.37 41.78 -4.03
C MET A 1 -3.13 40.62 -3.42
N SER A 2 -3.75 39.77 -4.23
CA SER A 2 -4.69 38.77 -3.72
C SER A 2 -4.19 37.36 -4.01
N THR A 3 -4.26 36.55 -2.95
CA THR A 3 -4.57 35.10 -2.91
C THR A 3 -3.60 34.10 -3.53
N THR A 4 -3.12 33.15 -2.72
CA THR A 4 -3.56 31.74 -2.78
C THR A 4 -3.10 31.03 -1.50
N GLU A 5 -4.04 30.64 -0.64
CA GLU A 5 -3.77 29.67 0.41
C GLU A 5 -3.47 28.32 -0.25
N LEU A 6 -2.28 27.77 -0.02
CA LEU A 6 -1.94 26.42 -0.42
C LEU A 6 -2.70 25.46 0.50
N ASN A 7 -3.85 24.95 0.03
CA ASN A 7 -4.46 23.76 0.61
C ASN A 7 -3.37 22.68 0.76
N PRO A 8 -3.15 22.08 1.95
CA PRO A 8 -2.17 21.02 2.09
C PRO A 8 -2.66 19.84 1.26
N THR A 9 -2.08 19.65 0.09
CA THR A 9 -2.21 18.39 -0.64
C THR A 9 -1.73 17.30 0.31
N PRO A 10 -2.54 16.24 0.54
CA PRO A 10 -2.14 15.17 1.44
C PRO A 10 -0.79 14.61 0.94
N PRO A 11 0.13 14.30 1.86
CA PRO A 11 1.46 13.84 1.47
C PRO A 11 1.35 12.60 0.59
N ASN A 12 2.21 12.52 -0.44
CA ASN A 12 2.25 11.40 -1.39
C ASN A 12 2.53 10.05 -0.70
N PHE A 13 3.03 10.08 0.54
CA PHE A 13 3.20 8.91 1.38
C PHE A 13 2.89 9.21 2.85
N GLU A 14 2.45 8.18 3.57
CA GLU A 14 2.13 8.24 5.00
C GLU A 14 2.77 7.03 5.71
N LEU A 15 3.58 7.27 6.73
CA LEU A 15 4.10 6.22 7.61
C LEU A 15 3.07 5.93 8.69
N SER A 16 2.70 4.65 8.83
CA SER A 16 1.74 4.22 9.83
C SER A 16 2.11 2.85 10.40
N LYS A 17 1.46 2.46 11.48
CA LYS A 17 1.61 1.13 12.06
C LYS A 17 0.55 0.20 11.47
N GLY A 18 1.00 -0.91 10.90
CA GLY A 18 0.18 -1.98 10.37
C GLY A 18 -0.12 -3.06 11.41
N VAL A 19 -0.45 -4.26 10.92
CA VAL A 19 -0.73 -5.42 11.75
C VAL A 19 0.47 -5.74 12.66
N ASN A 20 0.19 -6.07 13.92
CA ASN A 20 1.20 -6.35 14.95
C ASN A 20 2.21 -5.21 15.22
N GLY A 21 1.85 -3.96 14.91
CA GLY A 21 2.72 -2.80 15.15
C GLY A 21 3.90 -2.70 14.18
N LEU A 22 3.87 -3.45 13.08
CA LEU A 22 4.87 -3.35 12.03
C LEU A 22 4.77 -2.00 11.32
N ASP A 23 5.91 -1.40 11.01
CA ASP A 23 5.92 -0.19 10.19
C ASP A 23 5.46 -0.50 8.77
N LYS A 24 4.53 0.32 8.30
CA LYS A 24 4.04 0.32 6.94
C LYS A 24 4.05 1.74 6.36
N VAL A 25 4.12 1.80 5.05
CA VAL A 25 3.99 3.03 4.26
C VAL A 25 2.75 2.89 3.39
N LEU A 26 1.91 3.91 3.41
CA LEU A 26 0.81 4.07 2.50
C LEU A 26 1.20 5.12 1.46
N LEU A 27 1.35 4.71 0.21
CA LEU A 27 1.57 5.59 -0.92
C LEU A 27 0.22 6.02 -1.49
N ARG A 28 0.07 7.31 -1.78
CA ARG A 28 -1.13 7.88 -2.43
C ARG A 28 -0.67 8.71 -3.61
N GLN A 29 -1.19 8.39 -4.79
CA GLN A 29 -0.99 9.16 -5.99
C GLN A 29 -2.07 10.24 -6.10
N VAL A 30 -1.72 11.38 -6.69
CA VAL A 30 -2.65 12.50 -6.91
C VAL A 30 -3.87 12.09 -7.74
N GLN A 31 -3.70 11.10 -8.63
CA GLN A 31 -4.74 10.57 -9.51
C GLN A 31 -5.68 9.54 -8.85
N GLY A 32 -5.45 9.19 -7.56
CA GLY A 32 -6.34 8.32 -6.78
C GLY A 32 -5.83 6.90 -6.54
N SER A 33 -4.81 6.45 -7.29
CA SER A 33 -4.15 5.16 -7.03
C SER A 33 -3.44 5.18 -5.67
N SER A 34 -3.40 4.03 -4.99
CA SER A 34 -2.70 3.90 -3.70
C SER A 34 -2.07 2.53 -3.51
N ALA A 35 -1.03 2.46 -2.68
CA ALA A 35 -0.38 1.20 -2.35
C ALA A 35 0.01 1.15 -0.87
N GLU A 36 -0.16 0.01 -0.23
CA GLU A 36 0.29 -0.25 1.14
C GLU A 36 1.48 -1.19 1.14
N ILE A 37 2.54 -0.81 1.84
CA ILE A 37 3.82 -1.53 1.86
C ILE A 37 4.29 -1.70 3.29
N TYR A 38 4.50 -2.93 3.74
CA TYR A 38 5.16 -3.20 5.01
C TYR A 38 6.68 -3.09 4.86
N LEU A 39 7.29 -2.23 5.67
CA LEU A 39 8.75 -2.03 5.66
C LEU A 39 9.50 -3.28 6.09
N HIS A 40 8.87 -4.12 6.92
CA HIS A 40 9.40 -5.42 7.27
C HIS A 40 9.37 -6.36 6.04
N GLY A 41 10.50 -6.53 5.37
CA GLY A 41 10.62 -7.37 4.18
C GLY A 41 10.11 -6.77 2.87
N GLY A 42 9.69 -5.50 2.87
CA GLY A 42 9.33 -4.76 1.65
C GLY A 42 8.08 -5.28 0.93
N HIS A 43 7.10 -5.79 1.66
CA HIS A 43 5.94 -6.45 1.07
C HIS A 43 4.82 -5.47 0.74
N VAL A 44 4.37 -5.47 -0.51
CA VAL A 44 3.13 -4.78 -0.90
C VAL A 44 1.94 -5.61 -0.46
N THR A 45 1.08 -5.04 0.38
CA THR A 45 -0.11 -5.69 0.93
C THR A 45 -1.41 -5.19 0.32
N SER A 46 -1.41 -3.99 -0.25
CA SER A 46 -2.57 -3.48 -0.97
C SER A 46 -2.09 -2.63 -2.14
N TRP A 47 -2.79 -2.74 -3.26
CA TRP A 47 -2.64 -1.85 -4.40
C TRP A 47 -4.04 -1.56 -4.92
N LYS A 48 -4.43 -0.29 -4.88
CA LYS A 48 -5.67 0.19 -5.45
C LYS A 48 -5.43 1.05 -6.67
N ASN A 49 -6.25 0.88 -7.69
CA ASN A 49 -6.26 1.78 -8.84
C ASN A 49 -6.96 3.11 -8.49
N GLU A 50 -7.07 4.00 -9.48
CA GLU A 50 -7.73 5.30 -9.37
C GLU A 50 -9.21 5.21 -8.97
N HIS A 51 -9.85 4.07 -9.24
CA HIS A 51 -11.25 3.78 -8.89
C HIS A 51 -11.38 3.14 -7.49
N GLY A 52 -10.27 2.89 -6.79
CA GLY A 52 -10.25 2.25 -5.48
C GLY A 52 -10.35 0.71 -5.51
N GLU A 53 -10.29 0.10 -6.69
CA GLU A 53 -10.36 -1.35 -6.86
C GLU A 53 -9.05 -2.00 -6.43
N GLU A 54 -9.15 -3.02 -5.58
CA GLU A 54 -8.00 -3.76 -5.07
C GLU A 54 -7.46 -4.70 -6.15
N LEU A 55 -6.22 -4.44 -6.59
CA LEU A 55 -5.52 -5.19 -7.63
C LEU A 55 -4.71 -6.35 -7.07
N LEU A 56 -4.50 -6.41 -5.75
CA LEU A 56 -3.76 -7.48 -5.09
C LEU A 56 -4.69 -8.41 -4.32
N PHE A 57 -4.54 -9.70 -4.55
CA PHE A 57 -5.20 -10.72 -3.74
C PHE A 57 -4.28 -11.18 -2.61
N LEU A 58 -4.56 -10.74 -1.38
CA LEU A 58 -3.89 -11.27 -0.19
C LEU A 58 -4.58 -12.54 0.29
N SER A 59 -3.82 -13.63 0.43
CA SER A 59 -4.30 -14.80 1.15
C SER A 59 -4.59 -14.45 2.61
N SER A 60 -5.76 -14.84 3.13
CA SER A 60 -6.14 -14.66 4.53
C SER A 60 -5.21 -15.40 5.52
N LYS A 61 -4.32 -16.27 5.03
CA LYS A 61 -3.32 -17.00 5.82
C LYS A 61 -1.99 -16.26 5.96
N ALA A 62 -1.91 -15.01 5.52
CA ALA A 62 -0.74 -14.17 5.64
C ALA A 62 -0.25 -14.04 7.10
N ILE A 63 0.98 -14.45 7.37
CA ILE A 63 1.59 -14.35 8.71
C ILE A 63 2.48 -13.11 8.76
N PHE A 64 2.01 -12.08 9.46
CA PHE A 64 2.71 -10.80 9.67
C PHE A 64 3.43 -10.77 11.02
N LYS A 65 4.34 -11.72 11.29
CA LYS A 65 5.01 -11.84 12.59
C LYS A 65 6.54 -11.91 12.47
N PRO A 66 7.28 -10.92 13.00
CA PRO A 66 8.72 -11.07 13.29
C PRO A 66 8.95 -12.27 14.23
N PRO A 67 10.10 -12.99 14.18
CA PRO A 67 11.31 -12.77 13.38
C PRO A 67 11.29 -13.49 12.01
N LYS A 68 10.16 -14.11 11.65
CA LYS A 68 10.04 -14.83 10.38
C LYS A 68 9.66 -13.84 9.29
N ALA A 69 10.38 -13.89 8.17
CA ALA A 69 10.01 -13.16 6.97
C ALA A 69 8.52 -13.38 6.68
N ILE A 70 7.81 -12.30 6.37
CA ILE A 70 6.42 -12.36 5.93
C ILE A 70 6.41 -13.24 4.67
N ARG A 71 5.90 -14.46 4.80
CA ARG A 71 5.69 -15.37 3.66
C ARG A 71 4.29 -15.10 3.13
N LEU A 72 4.20 -14.14 2.22
CA LEU A 72 3.02 -13.94 1.40
C LEU A 72 3.19 -14.72 0.10
N SER A 73 2.21 -15.56 -0.22
CA SER A 73 2.16 -16.32 -1.47
C SER A 73 1.57 -15.43 -2.56
N TYR A 74 2.43 -15.07 -3.53
CA TYR A 74 2.13 -14.47 -4.84
C TYR A 74 1.49 -13.09 -4.82
N ILE A 75 2.34 -12.07 -4.98
CA ILE A 75 1.95 -10.72 -5.39
C ILE A 75 1.70 -10.79 -6.90
N CYS A 76 0.49 -11.17 -7.29
CA CYS A 76 0.05 -11.15 -8.68
C CYS A 76 -0.66 -9.80 -8.89
N GLY A 77 0.01 -8.83 -9.51
CA GLY A 77 -0.66 -7.62 -9.97
C GLY A 77 -1.67 -7.98 -11.06
N SER A 78 -2.67 -7.14 -11.29
CA SER A 78 -3.68 -7.34 -12.35
C SER A 78 -3.08 -7.51 -13.76
N SER A 79 -1.84 -7.09 -14.00
CA SER A 79 -1.12 -7.38 -15.26
C SER A 79 -0.68 -8.84 -15.43
N CYS A 80 -0.76 -9.68 -14.40
CA CYS A 80 -0.51 -11.12 -14.48
C CYS A 80 -1.79 -11.93 -14.75
N LEU A 81 -2.95 -11.27 -14.90
CA LEU A 81 -4.20 -11.87 -15.41
C LEU A 81 -4.41 -11.63 -16.91
N GLN A 82 -3.37 -11.17 -17.62
CA GLN A 82 -3.40 -11.04 -19.07
C GLN A 82 -2.12 -11.64 -19.65
N GLU A 83 -1.99 -12.96 -19.54
CA GLU A 83 -2.03 -13.94 -20.64
C GLU A 83 -2.39 -15.33 -20.10
#